data_AF-A0A1L8DQ73-F1
#
_entry.id   AF-A0A1L8DQ73-F1
#
_cell.length_a   1.000
_cell.length_b   1.000
_cell.length_c   1.000
_cell.angle_alpha   90.00
_cell.angle_beta   90.00
_cell.angle_gamma   90.00
#
_symmetry.space_group_name_H-M   'P 1'
#
loop_
_entity.id
_entity.type
_entity.pdbx_description
1 polymer ?
#
loop_
_entity_poly.entity_id
_entity_poly.type
_entity_poly.pdbx_seq_one_letter_code
_entity_poly.pdbx_strand_id
1 'polypeptide(L)'
;MLSLSIPKKISTNDEIVIEAGTPAVAKKFSINFVIDDNNIPLHMRTEFGANSSLDRIILNHKIGGTWQKEFTDNASWTRPGQLFQVSFHIGRDSIIIYENDSFLASFSHKLDISQTHTIQLWDDFGQLDSVSFKYTARSKSKRSTDCCTAKA
;
A
#
# COMPACT_ATOMS: atom_id res chain seq x y z
N MET A 1 10.02 -14.16 -2.35
CA MET A 1 9.51 -13.11 -1.45
C MET A 1 10.64 -12.17 -1.10
N LEU A 2 10.44 -10.86 -1.31
CA LEU A 2 11.33 -9.80 -0.84
C LEU A 2 10.66 -9.05 0.30
N SER A 3 11.43 -8.61 1.29
CA SER A 3 10.95 -7.91 2.49
C SER A 3 11.76 -6.64 2.69
N LEU A 4 11.07 -5.52 2.86
CA LEU A 4 11.65 -4.18 2.95
C LEU A 4 11.17 -3.50 4.22
N SER A 5 12.10 -3.06 5.07
CA SER A 5 11.75 -2.30 6.27
C SER A 5 11.32 -0.88 5.93
N ILE A 6 10.24 -0.42 6.55
CA ILE A 6 9.80 0.97 6.42
C ILE A 6 10.67 1.82 7.37
N PRO A 7 11.37 2.85 6.86
CA PRO A 7 12.37 3.58 7.64
C PRO A 7 11.76 4.48 8.73
N LYS A 8 10.51 4.92 8.54
CA LYS A 8 9.79 5.78 9.48
C LYS A 8 8.31 5.40 9.51
N LYS A 9 7.71 5.50 10.69
CA LYS A 9 6.27 5.31 10.92
C LYS A 9 5.42 6.07 9.88
N ILE A 10 4.56 5.33 9.17
CA ILE A 10 3.60 5.88 8.20
C ILE A 10 2.58 6.77 8.91
N SER A 11 2.15 7.84 8.25
CA SER A 11 1.13 8.78 8.68
C SER A 11 0.25 9.23 7.51
N THR A 12 -0.88 9.85 7.83
CA THR A 12 -1.77 10.42 6.81
C THR A 12 -1.03 11.43 5.92
N ASN A 13 -1.34 11.39 4.63
CA ASN A 13 -0.72 12.13 3.52
C ASN A 13 0.67 11.64 3.13
N ASP A 14 1.22 10.61 3.77
CA ASP A 14 2.42 9.96 3.25
C ASP A 14 2.11 9.20 1.96
N GLU A 15 3.12 9.06 1.11
CA GLU A 15 3.05 8.31 -0.13
C GLU A 15 4.21 7.32 -0.19
N ILE A 16 3.90 6.09 -0.60
CA ILE A 16 4.87 5.04 -0.88
C ILE A 16 4.77 4.69 -2.35
N VAL A 17 5.89 4.73 -3.07
CA VAL A 17 5.94 4.38 -4.49
C VAL A 17 6.86 3.17 -4.65
N ILE A 18 6.39 2.17 -5.39
CA ILE A 18 7.14 0.95 -5.70
C ILE A 18 7.23 0.82 -7.21
N GLU A 19 8.46 0.74 -7.71
CA GLU A 19 8.76 0.44 -9.11
C GLU A 19 9.38 -0.94 -9.18
N ALA A 20 8.72 -1.84 -9.90
CA ALA A 20 9.06 -3.26 -9.91
C ALA A 20 8.71 -3.90 -11.25
N GLY A 21 9.20 -5.13 -11.47
CA GLY A 21 8.88 -5.92 -12.64
C GLY A 21 8.54 -7.36 -12.32
N THR A 22 7.80 -7.99 -13.23
CA THR A 22 7.52 -9.44 -13.22
C THR A 22 8.23 -10.13 -14.37
N PRO A 23 8.54 -11.44 -14.28
CA PRO A 23 8.96 -12.22 -15.45
C PRO A 23 7.79 -12.40 -16.43
N ALA A 24 8.10 -12.68 -17.70
CA ALA A 24 7.09 -12.86 -18.76
C ALA A 24 6.10 -14.02 -18.52
N VAL A 25 6.48 -14.99 -17.67
CA VAL A 25 5.66 -16.15 -17.30
C VAL A 25 4.87 -15.96 -16.00
N ALA A 26 4.90 -14.75 -15.43
CA ALA A 26 4.20 -14.46 -14.18
C ALA A 26 2.69 -14.68 -14.31
N LYS A 27 2.13 -15.31 -13.29
CA LYS A 27 0.67 -15.50 -13.13
C LYS A 27 0.11 -14.55 -12.10
N LYS A 28 0.90 -14.21 -11.08
CA LYS A 28 0.49 -13.25 -10.06
C LYS A 28 1.66 -12.64 -9.31
N PHE A 29 1.47 -11.46 -8.78
CA PHE A 29 2.35 -10.85 -7.80
C PHE A 29 1.54 -10.19 -6.70
N SER A 30 2.13 -10.04 -5.51
CA SER A 30 1.47 -9.35 -4.42
C SER A 30 2.38 -8.33 -3.73
N ILE A 31 1.79 -7.20 -3.32
CA ILE A 31 2.39 -6.17 -2.49
C ILE A 31 1.64 -6.15 -1.16
N ASN A 32 2.37 -6.31 -0.07
CA ASN A 32 1.82 -6.42 1.28
C ASN A 32 2.37 -5.34 2.19
N PHE A 33 1.49 -4.67 2.93
CA PHE A 33 1.85 -3.87 4.10
C PHE A 33 1.65 -4.77 5.32
N VAL A 34 2.73 -5.02 6.06
CA VAL A 34 2.77 -5.98 7.16
C VAL A 34 3.08 -5.29 8.49
N ILE A 35 2.21 -5.49 9.48
CA ILE A 35 2.47 -5.18 10.90
C ILE A 35 3.25 -6.36 11.51
N ASP A 36 2.68 -7.56 11.36
CA ASP A 36 3.24 -8.85 11.77
C ASP A 36 2.65 -9.98 10.92
N ASP A 37 3.07 -11.23 11.14
CA ASP A 37 2.63 -12.39 10.35
C ASP A 37 1.11 -12.66 10.40
N ASN A 38 0.43 -12.16 11.42
CA ASN A 38 -1.01 -12.31 11.64
C ASN A 38 -1.80 -11.08 11.20
N ASN A 39 -1.16 -9.92 11.03
CA ASN A 39 -1.80 -8.64 10.77
C ASN A 39 -1.21 -7.95 9.53
N ILE A 40 -1.97 -7.98 8.44
CA ILE A 40 -1.63 -7.40 7.14
C ILE A 40 -2.71 -6.37 6.80
N PRO A 41 -2.49 -5.07 7.05
CA PRO A 41 -3.46 -4.00 6.74
C PRO A 41 -3.85 -3.92 5.26
N LEU A 42 -2.94 -4.26 4.36
CA LEU A 42 -3.17 -4.26 2.92
C LEU A 42 -2.41 -5.43 2.28
N HIS A 43 -3.16 -6.29 1.61
CA HIS A 43 -2.67 -7.27 0.66
C HIS A 43 -3.26 -6.90 -0.70
N MET A 44 -2.42 -6.39 -1.60
CA MET A 44 -2.78 -6.16 -2.99
C MET A 44 -2.17 -7.28 -3.81
N ARG A 45 -3.01 -8.07 -4.49
CA ARG A 45 -2.58 -9.12 -5.40
C ARG A 45 -3.09 -8.82 -6.80
N THR A 46 -2.19 -8.83 -7.76
CA THR A 46 -2.52 -8.80 -9.18
C THR A 46 -2.46 -10.22 -9.71
N GLU A 47 -3.54 -10.68 -10.33
CA GLU A 47 -3.59 -11.95 -11.05
C GLU A 47 -3.70 -11.66 -12.55
N PHE A 48 -2.74 -12.20 -13.32
CA PHE A 48 -2.75 -12.12 -14.78
C PHE A 48 -3.56 -13.28 -15.33
N GLY A 49 -4.65 -12.95 -16.01
CA GLY A 49 -5.50 -13.92 -16.65
C GLY A 49 -4.84 -14.53 -17.89
N ALA A 50 -5.50 -15.55 -18.49
CA ALA A 50 -5.08 -16.09 -19.78
C ALA A 50 -5.08 -15.02 -20.90
N ASN A 51 -5.85 -13.96 -20.72
CA ASN A 51 -5.84 -12.74 -21.51
C ASN A 51 -6.17 -11.54 -20.62
N SER A 52 -6.03 -10.34 -21.18
CA SER A 52 -6.15 -9.08 -20.43
C SER A 52 -7.52 -8.80 -19.82
N SER A 53 -8.61 -9.33 -20.39
CA SER A 53 -9.96 -9.11 -19.85
C SER A 53 -10.25 -9.96 -18.62
N LEU A 54 -9.36 -10.89 -18.28
CA LEU A 54 -9.47 -11.76 -17.11
C LEU A 54 -8.51 -11.35 -15.98
N ASP A 55 -7.77 -10.26 -16.14
CA ASP A 55 -6.91 -9.75 -15.07
C ASP A 55 -7.72 -9.27 -13.90
N ARG A 56 -7.19 -9.48 -12.70
CA ARG A 56 -7.88 -9.13 -11.45
C ARG A 56 -6.91 -8.48 -10.50
N ILE A 57 -7.35 -7.37 -9.90
CA ILE A 57 -6.78 -6.88 -8.66
C ILE A 57 -7.65 -7.38 -7.52
N ILE A 58 -7.01 -8.06 -6.57
CA ILE A 58 -7.63 -8.54 -5.35
C ILE A 58 -6.99 -7.78 -4.20
N LEU A 59 -7.80 -7.02 -3.49
CA LEU A 59 -7.43 -6.34 -2.27
C LEU A 59 -8.00 -7.09 -1.07
N ASN A 60 -7.19 -7.29 -0.06
CA ASN A 60 -7.62 -7.91 1.18
C ASN A 60 -6.81 -7.38 2.36
N HIS A 61 -7.17 -7.82 3.55
CA HIS A 61 -6.42 -7.60 4.78
C HIS A 61 -6.48 -8.88 5.62
N LYS A 62 -5.48 -9.09 6.46
CA LYS A 62 -5.40 -10.21 7.39
C LYS A 62 -5.48 -9.65 8.80
N ILE A 63 -6.42 -10.13 9.62
CA ILE A 63 -6.60 -9.70 11.01
C ILE A 63 -6.48 -10.93 11.90
N GLY A 64 -5.58 -10.90 12.88
CA GLY A 64 -5.44 -11.98 13.86
C GLY A 64 -5.21 -13.36 13.22
N GLY A 65 -4.45 -13.42 12.13
CA GLY A 65 -4.14 -14.67 11.45
C GLY A 65 -5.12 -15.04 10.33
N THR A 66 -6.25 -14.33 10.20
CA THR A 66 -7.34 -14.70 9.30
C THR A 66 -7.52 -13.69 8.16
N TRP A 67 -7.47 -14.18 6.93
CA TRP A 67 -7.81 -13.41 5.73
C TRP A 67 -9.28 -13.01 5.75
N GLN A 68 -9.55 -11.76 5.43
CA GLN A 68 -10.90 -11.21 5.43
C GLN A 68 -11.53 -11.34 4.05
N LYS A 69 -12.68 -10.68 3.85
CA LYS A 69 -13.37 -10.69 2.56
C LYS A 69 -12.52 -9.99 1.50
N GLU A 70 -12.32 -10.66 0.38
CA GLU A 70 -11.66 -10.10 -0.80
C GLU A 70 -12.50 -8.98 -1.43
N PHE A 71 -11.83 -7.92 -1.87
CA PHE A 71 -12.39 -6.83 -2.64
C PHE A 71 -11.76 -6.84 -4.03
N THR A 72 -12.60 -6.82 -5.05
CA THR A 72 -12.18 -6.75 -6.45
C THR A 72 -12.82 -5.51 -7.03
N ASP A 73 -12.02 -4.50 -7.32
CA ASP A 73 -12.51 -3.19 -7.72
C ASP A 73 -12.26 -2.93 -9.21
N ASN A 74 -11.02 -3.21 -9.68
CA ASN A 74 -10.60 -2.90 -11.05
C ASN A 74 -9.62 -3.94 -11.63
N ALA A 75 -9.41 -3.88 -12.95
CA ALA A 75 -8.38 -4.65 -13.65
C ALA A 75 -7.03 -3.93 -13.60
N SER A 76 -5.95 -4.70 -13.59
CA SER A 76 -4.59 -4.17 -13.69
C SER A 76 -4.26 -3.79 -15.14
N TRP A 77 -3.54 -2.69 -15.30
CA TRP A 77 -2.90 -2.27 -16.53
C TRP A 77 -1.57 -3.00 -16.74
N THR A 78 -0.93 -3.46 -15.66
CA THR A 78 0.33 -4.21 -15.70
C THR A 78 0.19 -5.49 -16.50
N ARG A 79 1.25 -5.84 -17.24
CA ARG A 79 1.34 -7.10 -17.98
C ARG A 79 2.52 -7.93 -17.48
N PRO A 80 2.45 -9.27 -17.56
CA PRO A 80 3.61 -10.12 -17.29
C PRO A 80 4.82 -9.68 -18.11
N GLY A 81 6.01 -9.67 -17.49
CA GLY A 81 7.25 -9.29 -18.17
C GLY A 81 7.53 -7.79 -18.22
N GLN A 82 6.63 -6.95 -17.73
CA GLN A 82 6.78 -5.49 -17.75
C GLN A 82 7.18 -4.93 -16.39
N LEU A 83 7.81 -3.75 -16.44
CA LEU A 83 7.94 -2.86 -15.31
C LEU A 83 6.60 -2.16 -15.05
N PHE A 84 6.33 -1.89 -13.78
CA PHE A 84 5.16 -1.17 -13.33
C PHE A 84 5.53 -0.28 -12.14
N GLN A 85 4.77 0.80 -11.98
CA GLN A 85 4.82 1.68 -10.81
C GLN A 85 3.48 1.57 -10.08
N VAL A 86 3.51 1.28 -8.78
CA VAL A 86 2.34 1.40 -7.90
C VAL A 86 2.61 2.44 -6.83
N SER A 87 1.74 3.44 -6.71
CA SER A 87 1.78 4.41 -5.62
C SER A 87 0.62 4.19 -4.64
N PHE A 88 0.94 4.29 -3.35
CA PHE A 88 0.02 4.15 -2.24
C PHE A 88 -0.04 5.47 -1.48
N HIS A 89 -1.15 6.19 -1.63
CA HIS A 89 -1.41 7.44 -0.92
C HIS A 89 -2.18 7.16 0.35
N ILE A 90 -1.58 7.46 1.49
CA ILE A 90 -2.13 7.11 2.80
C ILE A 90 -3.13 8.17 3.22
N GLY A 91 -4.41 7.92 2.98
CA GLY A 91 -5.50 8.75 3.49
C GLY A 91 -5.78 8.50 4.97
N ARG A 92 -6.68 9.30 5.53
CA ARG A 92 -7.15 9.14 6.92
C ARG A 92 -7.95 7.85 7.10
N ASP A 93 -8.88 7.58 6.20
CA ASP A 93 -9.86 6.49 6.31
C ASP A 93 -9.60 5.37 5.29
N SER A 94 -8.81 5.63 4.25
CA SER A 94 -8.47 4.68 3.20
C SER A 94 -7.07 4.90 2.63
N ILE A 95 -6.59 3.93 1.87
CA ILE A 95 -5.44 4.03 0.98
C ILE A 95 -5.97 4.23 -0.43
N ILE A 96 -5.43 5.21 -1.15
CA ILE A 96 -5.69 5.37 -2.58
C ILE A 96 -4.51 4.79 -3.35
N ILE A 97 -4.80 3.89 -4.28
CA ILE A 97 -3.80 3.13 -5.03
C ILE A 97 -3.85 3.60 -6.48
N TYR A 98 -2.68 3.94 -7.03
CA TYR A 98 -2.51 4.21 -8.46
C TYR A 98 -1.53 3.21 -9.06
N GLU A 99 -1.76 2.86 -10.32
CA GLU A 99 -0.86 2.05 -11.13
C GLU A 99 -0.51 2.85 -12.38
N ASN A 100 0.78 3.07 -12.63
CA ASN A 100 1.29 3.90 -13.73
C ASN A 100 0.54 5.24 -13.82
N ASP A 101 0.45 5.95 -12.68
CA ASP A 101 -0.23 7.24 -12.50
C ASP A 101 -1.74 7.25 -12.76
N SER A 102 -2.35 6.10 -13.04
CA SER A 102 -3.79 5.94 -13.23
C SER A 102 -4.43 5.40 -11.97
N PHE A 103 -5.60 5.94 -11.60
CA PHE A 103 -6.34 5.47 -10.42
C PHE A 103 -6.66 3.98 -10.56
N LEU A 104 -6.29 3.19 -9.54
CA LEU A 104 -6.53 1.77 -9.52
C LEU A 104 -7.63 1.40 -8.52
N ALA A 105 -7.57 1.89 -7.27
CA ALA A 105 -8.57 1.54 -6.26
C ALA A 105 -8.51 2.46 -5.04
N SER A 106 -9.57 2.45 -4.23
CA SER A 106 -9.59 3.00 -2.87
C SER A 106 -9.92 1.91 -1.86
N PHE A 107 -9.03 1.67 -0.91
CA PHE A 107 -9.15 0.58 0.06
C PHE A 107 -9.28 1.11 1.49
N SER A 108 -10.43 0.90 2.13
CA SER A 108 -10.68 1.41 3.49
C SER A 108 -9.82 0.72 4.54
N HIS A 109 -9.26 1.49 5.47
CA HIS A 109 -8.47 0.94 6.58
C HIS A 109 -9.36 0.08 7.50
N LYS A 110 -8.86 -1.10 7.86
CA LYS A 110 -9.43 -1.99 8.88
C LYS A 110 -8.48 -2.27 10.04
N LEU A 111 -7.20 -1.99 9.81
CA LEU A 111 -6.12 -1.99 10.79
C LEU A 111 -5.43 -0.63 10.76
N ASP A 112 -4.77 -0.26 11.84
CA ASP A 112 -3.97 0.96 11.89
C ASP A 112 -2.72 0.79 11.01
N ILE A 113 -2.78 1.31 9.77
CA ILE A 113 -1.66 1.21 8.82
C ILE A 113 -0.39 1.88 9.34
N SER A 114 -0.49 2.78 10.32
CA SER A 114 0.66 3.42 10.94
C SER A 114 1.52 2.43 11.75
N GLN A 115 0.98 1.24 12.08
CA GLN A 115 1.72 0.15 12.71
C GLN A 115 2.49 -0.72 11.71
N THR A 116 2.36 -0.48 10.41
CA THR A 116 3.09 -1.24 9.39
C THR A 116 4.59 -1.00 9.55
N HIS A 117 5.37 -2.09 9.58
CA HIS A 117 6.83 -2.04 9.71
C HIS A 117 7.54 -2.53 8.47
N THR A 118 6.86 -3.32 7.64
CA THR A 118 7.48 -4.01 6.51
C THR A 118 6.57 -3.97 5.30
N ILE A 119 7.18 -3.78 4.12
CA ILE A 119 6.56 -4.03 2.83
C ILE A 119 7.10 -5.34 2.30
N GLN A 120 6.22 -6.25 1.89
CA GLN A 120 6.64 -7.53 1.33
C GLN A 120 6.11 -7.72 -0.10
N LEU A 121 6.99 -8.17 -0.99
CA LEU A 121 6.69 -8.51 -2.37
C LEU A 121 6.68 -10.03 -2.51
N TRP A 122 5.54 -10.61 -2.88
CA TRP A 122 5.29 -12.06 -2.91
C TRP A 122 5.04 -12.58 -4.34
N ASP A 123 4.93 -13.91 -4.43
CA ASP A 123 4.61 -14.69 -5.65
C ASP A 123 5.63 -14.46 -6.79
N ASP A 124 5.17 -14.28 -8.03
CA ASP A 124 6.00 -14.16 -9.23
C ASP A 124 6.59 -12.75 -9.41
N PHE A 125 6.88 -12.08 -8.29
CA PHE A 125 7.68 -10.87 -8.31
C PHE A 125 9.08 -11.18 -8.91
N GLY A 126 9.51 -10.38 -9.88
CA GLY A 126 10.77 -10.59 -10.59
C GLY A 126 11.91 -9.73 -10.05
N GLN A 127 11.76 -8.41 -10.11
CA GLN A 127 12.81 -7.46 -9.75
C GLN A 127 12.24 -6.20 -9.11
N LEU A 128 13.02 -5.60 -8.20
CA LEU A 128 12.75 -4.32 -7.59
C LEU A 128 13.68 -3.30 -8.24
N ASP A 129 13.13 -2.22 -8.77
CA ASP A 129 13.95 -1.11 -9.25
C ASP A 129 14.11 -0.07 -8.14
N SER A 130 12.98 0.40 -7.58
CA SER A 130 13.01 1.38 -6.50
C SER A 130 11.83 1.24 -5.53
N VAL A 131 12.07 1.68 -4.29
CA VAL A 131 11.00 2.03 -3.34
C VAL A 131 11.28 3.40 -2.77
N SER A 132 10.32 4.31 -2.95
CA SER A 132 10.41 5.68 -2.48
C SER A 132 9.38 5.94 -1.38
N PHE A 133 9.82 6.53 -0.28
CA PHE A 133 8.98 6.96 0.83
C PHE A 133 8.92 8.49 0.87
N LYS A 134 7.76 9.06 0.53
CA LYS A 134 7.51 10.50 0.56
C LYS A 134 6.71 10.82 1.82
N TYR A 135 7.42 11.23 2.87
CA TYR A 135 6.80 11.58 4.13
C TYR A 135 6.35 13.03 4.16
N THR A 136 5.12 13.28 4.61
CA THR A 136 4.65 14.63 4.89
C THR A 136 5.40 15.22 6.08
N ALA A 137 5.81 16.48 5.97
CA ALA A 137 6.39 17.20 7.09
C ALA A 137 5.32 17.36 8.19
N ARG A 138 5.59 16.86 9.41
CA ARG A 138 4.70 17.11 10.55
C ARG A 138 4.69 18.62 10.81
N SER A 139 3.54 19.27 10.66
CA SER A 139 3.37 20.62 11.18
C SER A 139 3.52 20.55 12.70
N LYS A 140 4.49 21.29 13.26
CA LYS A 140 4.55 21.50 14.71
C LYS A 140 3.33 22.33 15.08
N SER A 141 2.35 21.74 15.75
CA SER A 141 1.23 22.52 16.32
C SER A 141 1.80 23.57 17.27
N LYS A 142 1.64 24.86 16.97
CA LYS A 142 1.83 25.94 17.96
C LYS A 142 0.81 25.70 19.07
N ARG A 143 1.27 25.35 20.28
CA ARG A 143 0.46 25.54 21.49
C ARG A 143 0.15 27.04 21.59
N SER A 144 -1.11 27.42 21.43
CA SER A 144 -1.59 28.70 21.94
C SER A 144 -1.51 28.60 23.47
N THR A 145 -0.63 29.39 24.07
CA THR A 145 -0.72 29.78 25.47
C THR A 145 -1.40 31.14 25.51
N ASP A 146 -2.73 31.15 25.50
CA ASP A 146 -3.46 32.37 25.86
C ASP A 146 -3.57 32.45 27.38
N CYS A 147 -2.99 33.54 27.87
CA CYS A 147 -2.75 33.93 29.23
C CYS A 147 -4.07 34.21 29.97
N CYS A 148 -4.21 33.67 31.18
CA CYS A 148 -5.23 34.10 32.13
C CYS A 148 -5.07 35.60 32.42
N THR A 149 -6.12 36.38 32.18
CA THR A 149 -6.25 37.70 32.82
C THR A 149 -7.44 37.64 33.77
N ALA A 150 -7.13 37.48 35.06
CA ALA A 150 -8.08 37.80 36.13
C ALA A 150 -8.21 39.32 36.21
N LYS A 151 -9.43 39.84 36.32
CA LYS A 151 -9.69 41.21 36.76
C LYS A 151 -10.42 41.15 38.11
N ALA A 152 -9.97 42.04 38.99
CA ALA A 152 -10.49 42.32 40.32
C ALA A 152 -11.92 42.88 40.29
#